data_AF-A0A7C6S6B3-F1
#
_entry.id   AF-A0A7C6S6B3-F1
#
_cell.length_a   1.000
_cell.length_b   1.000
_cell.length_c   1.000
_cell.angle_alpha   90.00
_cell.angle_beta   90.00
_cell.angle_gamma   90.00
#
_symmetry.space_group_name_H-M   'P 1'
#
loop_
_entity.id
_entity.type
_entity.pdbx_description
1 polymer ?
#
loop_
_entity_poly.entity_id
_entity_poly.type
_entity_poly.pdbx_seq_one_letter_code
_entity_poly.pdbx_strand_id
1 'polypeptide(L)'
;MVEIKKTRTMIATLLDIKPPESNSTRFLRLQGRTGSLQYSERLEFIVLGEDGHIEDGFRTAVLVEEPKKEGRVITFKTKNSEYRFRELF
;
A
#
# COMPACT_ATOMS: atom_id res chain seq x y z
N MET A 1 -10.26 20.69 16.86
CA MET A 1 -8.82 20.35 16.89
C MET A 1 -8.58 19.42 15.71
N VAL A 2 -7.92 19.90 14.65
CA VAL A 2 -7.67 19.09 13.45
C VAL A 2 -6.42 18.26 13.73
N GLU A 3 -6.59 16.97 14.01
CA GLU A 3 -5.45 16.05 14.12
C GLU A 3 -4.79 15.96 12.75
N ILE A 4 -3.67 16.66 12.56
CA ILE A 4 -2.83 16.51 11.37
C ILE A 4 -2.18 15.13 11.46
N LYS A 5 -2.87 14.09 10.96
CA LYS A 5 -2.29 12.75 10.80
C LYS A 5 -1.15 12.85 9.80
N LYS A 6 0.09 12.69 10.29
CA LYS A 6 1.31 12.74 9.48
C LYS A 6 1.19 11.74 8.32
N THR A 7 1.11 12.27 7.10
CA THR A 7 1.24 11.49 5.90
C THR A 7 2.68 11.02 5.78
N ARG A 8 2.89 9.72 5.60
CA ARG A 8 4.21 9.14 5.36
C ARG A 8 4.23 8.54 3.95
N THR A 9 5.24 8.93 3.18
CA THR A 9 5.51 8.40 1.84
C THR A 9 6.85 7.70 1.87
N MET A 10 6.93 6.52 1.26
CA MET A 10 8.12 5.68 1.21
C MET A 10 8.13 4.83 -0.05
N ILE A 11 9.29 4.30 -0.42
CA ILE A 11 9.38 3.33 -1.51
C ILE A 11 9.33 1.92 -0.92
N ALA A 12 8.39 1.13 -1.41
CA ALA A 12 8.19 -0.23 -0.93
C ALA A 12 7.81 -1.19 -2.05
N THR A 13 8.14 -2.46 -1.84
CA THR A 13 7.67 -3.56 -2.69
C THR A 13 6.43 -4.18 -2.06
N LEU A 14 5.34 -4.33 -2.82
CA LEU A 14 4.17 -5.09 -2.36
C LEU A 14 4.54 -6.58 -2.31
N LEU A 15 4.68 -7.15 -1.13
CA LEU A 15 5.06 -8.56 -0.96
C LEU A 15 3.87 -9.49 -1.12
N ASP A 16 2.74 -9.09 -0.53
CA ASP A 16 1.55 -9.93 -0.45
C ASP A 16 0.30 -9.07 -0.28
N ILE A 17 -0.80 -9.60 -0.78
CA ILE A 17 -2.10 -8.96 -0.74
C ILE A 17 -3.20 -10.00 -0.64
N LYS A 18 -4.12 -9.80 0.31
CA LYS A 18 -5.35 -10.58 0.43
C LYS A 18 -6.52 -9.68 0.03
N PRO A 19 -6.81 -9.55 -1.27
CA PRO A 19 -7.89 -8.68 -1.76
C PRO A 19 -9.26 -9.29 -1.46
N PRO A 20 -10.34 -8.48 -1.47
CA PRO A 20 -11.69 -9.03 -1.48
C PRO A 20 -11.94 -9.70 -2.84
N GLU A 21 -12.71 -10.79 -2.86
CA GLU A 21 -12.89 -11.65 -4.05
C GLU A 21 -13.17 -10.86 -5.33
N SER A 22 -13.97 -9.79 -5.24
CA SER A 22 -14.40 -8.96 -6.37
C SER A 22 -13.29 -8.21 -7.12
N ASN A 23 -12.10 -7.99 -6.54
CA ASN A 23 -11.01 -7.23 -7.19
C ASN A 23 -9.66 -7.98 -7.23
N SER A 24 -9.68 -9.28 -6.92
CA SER A 24 -8.48 -10.09 -6.72
C SER A 24 -7.47 -9.99 -7.86
N THR A 25 -7.92 -10.08 -9.12
CA THR A 25 -7.03 -10.11 -10.29
C THR A 25 -6.16 -8.87 -10.45
N ARG A 26 -6.70 -7.65 -10.22
CA ARG A 26 -5.92 -6.40 -10.36
C ARG A 26 -4.87 -6.29 -9.26
N PHE A 27 -5.27 -6.57 -8.04
CA PHE A 27 -4.42 -6.50 -6.86
C PHE A 27 -3.28 -7.52 -6.89
N LEU A 28 -3.54 -8.74 -7.36
CA LEU A 28 -2.54 -9.79 -7.50
C LEU A 28 -1.44 -9.44 -8.52
N ARG A 29 -1.75 -8.70 -9.59
CA ARG A 29 -0.74 -8.25 -10.58
C ARG A 29 0.28 -7.26 -10.00
N LEU A 30 -0.09 -6.57 -8.93
CA LEU A 30 0.79 -5.61 -8.25
C LEU A 30 1.76 -6.30 -7.28
N GLN A 31 1.52 -7.56 -6.94
CA GLN A 31 2.39 -8.33 -6.06
C GLN A 31 3.79 -8.47 -6.69
N GLY A 32 4.83 -8.20 -5.91
CA GLY A 32 6.22 -8.14 -6.34
C GLY A 32 6.64 -6.82 -6.99
N ARG A 33 5.70 -5.91 -7.30
CA ARG A 33 6.04 -4.60 -7.87
C ARG A 33 6.53 -3.65 -6.78
N THR A 34 7.47 -2.79 -7.16
CA THR A 34 7.99 -1.71 -6.32
C THR A 34 7.32 -0.41 -6.72
N GLY A 35 6.94 0.39 -5.73
CA GLY A 35 6.25 1.64 -5.96
C GLY A 35 6.34 2.59 -4.78
N SER A 36 5.77 3.76 -4.97
CA SER A 36 5.55 4.75 -3.92
C SER A 36 4.37 4.32 -3.07
N LEU A 37 4.64 4.06 -1.79
CA LEU A 37 3.67 3.73 -0.76
C LEU A 37 3.42 4.96 0.10
N GLN A 38 2.18 5.42 0.15
CA GLN A 38 1.75 6.53 0.98
C GLN A 38 0.65 6.09 1.93
N TYR A 39 0.75 6.47 3.19
CA TYR A 39 -0.29 6.19 4.17
C TYR A 39 -0.54 7.38 5.11
N SER A 40 -1.82 7.68 5.31
CA SER A 40 -2.32 8.61 6.32
C SER A 40 -3.65 8.07 6.88
N GLU A 41 -4.78 8.52 6.33
CA GLU A 41 -6.11 7.94 6.57
C GLU A 41 -6.49 6.88 5.54
N ARG A 42 -5.79 6.87 4.40
CA ARG A 42 -5.97 5.92 3.30
C ARG A 42 -4.60 5.36 2.94
N LEU A 43 -4.62 4.13 2.44
CA LEU A 43 -3.44 3.48 1.88
C LEU A 43 -3.41 3.73 0.38
N GLU A 44 -2.29 4.21 -0.12
CA GLU A 44 -2.08 4.48 -1.53
C GLU A 44 -0.77 3.85 -1.97
N PHE A 45 -0.81 3.13 -3.08
CA PHE A 45 0.35 2.49 -3.66
C PHE A 45 0.37 2.76 -5.16
N ILE A 46 1.42 3.42 -5.64
CA ILE A 46 1.59 3.84 -7.03
C ILE A 46 2.86 3.21 -7.58
N VAL A 47 2.74 2.51 -8.70
CA VAL A 47 3.85 1.99 -9.49
C VAL A 47 4.05 2.92 -10.69
N LEU A 48 5.26 3.46 -10.79
CA LEU A 48 5.66 4.30 -11.92
C LEU A 48 6.40 3.46 -12.95
N GLY A 49 6.17 3.75 -14.22
CA GLY A 49 6.91 3.19 -15.34
C GLY A 49 8.25 3.87 -15.56
N GLU A 50 8.99 3.38 -16.55
CA GLU A 50 10.32 3.92 -16.91
C GLU A 50 10.25 5.37 -17.44
N ASP A 51 9.10 5.77 -17.97
CA ASP A 51 8.80 7.13 -18.43
C ASP A 51 8.32 8.07 -17.31
N GLY A 52 8.22 7.56 -16.08
CA GLY A 52 7.72 8.31 -14.92
C GLY A 52 6.20 8.47 -14.88
N HIS A 53 5.45 7.89 -15.83
CA HIS A 53 4.00 7.85 -15.78
C HIS A 53 3.50 6.76 -14.83
N ILE A 54 2.28 6.93 -14.32
CA ILE A 54 1.65 5.91 -13.48
C ILE A 54 1.30 4.72 -14.36
N GLU A 55 1.99 3.59 -14.15
CA GLU A 55 1.69 2.33 -14.83
C GLU A 55 0.50 1.63 -14.20
N ASP A 56 0.50 1.54 -12.87
CA ASP A 56 -0.57 0.89 -12.11
C ASP A 56 -0.52 1.34 -10.64
N GLY A 57 -1.52 0.95 -9.87
CA GLY A 57 -1.60 1.25 -8.46
C GLY A 57 -3.01 1.12 -7.91
N PHE A 58 -3.14 1.43 -6.64
CA PHE A 58 -4.43 1.48 -5.98
C PHE A 58 -4.46 2.54 -4.89
N ARG A 59 -5.70 2.90 -4.54
CA ARG A 59 -6.01 3.68 -3.35
C ARG A 59 -7.11 2.94 -2.59
N THR A 60 -6.79 2.48 -1.39
CA THR A 60 -7.72 1.71 -0.56
C THR A 60 -8.38 2.59 0.48
N ALA A 61 -9.55 2.17 0.95
CA ALA A 61 -10.28 2.82 2.01
C ALA A 61 -9.58 2.71 3.38
N VAL A 62 -10.20 3.37 4.36
CA VAL A 62 -9.69 3.65 5.72
C VAL A 62 -9.11 2.42 6.41
N LEU A 63 -7.91 2.59 6.96
CA LEU A 63 -7.23 1.59 7.79
C LEU A 63 -8.10 1.23 8.99
N VAL A 64 -8.18 -0.06 9.32
CA VAL A 64 -8.94 -0.53 10.50
C VAL A 64 -8.10 -0.58 11.77
N GLU A 65 -6.78 -0.69 11.61
CA GLU A 65 -5.81 -0.61 12.70
C GLU A 65 -4.56 0.14 12.22
N GLU A 66 -3.72 0.58 13.16
CA GLU A 66 -2.42 1.17 12.81
C GLU A 66 -1.54 0.12 12.12
N PRO A 67 -0.73 0.54 11.12
CA PRO A 67 0.14 -0.37 10.41
C PRO A 67 1.18 -1.00 11.34
N LYS A 68 1.31 -2.32 11.27
CA LYS A 68 2.29 -3.08 12.06
C LYS A 68 3.60 -3.15 11.31
N LYS A 69 4.69 -2.73 11.95
CA LYS A 69 6.03 -2.76 11.38
C LYS A 69 6.88 -3.83 12.07
N GLU A 70 7.37 -4.79 11.30
CA GLU A 70 8.25 -5.87 11.72
C GLU A 70 9.54 -5.79 10.89
N GLY A 71 10.58 -5.16 11.44
CA GLY A 71 11.79 -4.84 10.68
C GLY A 71 11.49 -3.89 9.52
N ARG A 72 11.74 -4.35 8.28
CA ARG A 72 11.42 -3.61 7.04
C ARG A 72 10.06 -3.98 6.44
N VAL A 73 9.32 -4.90 7.06
CA VAL A 73 8.01 -5.30 6.57
C VAL A 73 6.94 -4.50 7.29
N ILE A 74 6.05 -3.86 6.53
CA ILE A 74 4.88 -3.18 7.07
C ILE A 74 3.62 -3.91 6.60
N THR A 75 2.76 -4.23 7.56
CA THR A 75 1.45 -4.83 7.32
C THR A 75 0.37 -3.77 7.55
N PHE A 76 -0.41 -3.50 6.51
CA PHE A 76 -1.59 -2.65 6.57
C PHE A 76 -2.84 -3.50 6.51
N LYS A 77 -3.78 -3.23 7.41
CA LYS A 77 -5.09 -3.85 7.38
C LYS A 77 -6.17 -2.81 7.16
N THR A 78 -7.05 -3.15 6.25
CA THR A 78 -8.23 -2.40 5.87
C THR A 78 -9.45 -3.27 6.14
N LYS A 79 -10.66 -2.72 5.98
CA LYS A 79 -11.89 -3.48 6.24
C LYS A 79 -11.99 -4.80 5.47
N ASN A 80 -11.41 -4.85 4.26
CA ASN A 80 -11.64 -5.94 3.31
C ASN A 80 -10.34 -6.62 2.87
N SER A 81 -9.18 -6.13 3.31
CA SER A 81 -7.90 -6.60 2.78
C SER A 81 -6.74 -6.35 3.74
N GLU A 82 -5.76 -7.24 3.64
CA GLU A 82 -4.46 -7.16 4.29
C GLU A 82 -3.39 -6.99 3.22
N TYR A 83 -2.51 -6.00 3.41
CA TYR A 83 -1.42 -5.67 2.49
C TYR A 83 -0.11 -5.77 3.25
N ARG A 84 0.89 -6.42 2.65
CA ARG A 84 2.24 -6.52 3.21
C ARG A 84 3.22 -5.87 2.26
N PHE A 85 3.99 -4.93 2.76
CA PHE A 85 5.01 -4.22 2.01
C PHE A 85 6.38 -4.43 2.63
N ARG A 86 7.43 -4.42 1.81
CA ARG A 86 8.81 -4.31 2.26
C ARG A 86 9.35 -2.93 1.92
N GLU A 87 9.66 -2.13 2.92
CA GLU A 87 10.39 -0.87 2.75
C GLU A 87 11.76 -1.15 2.14
N LEU A 88 12.15 -0.30 1.18
CA LEU A 88 13.48 -0.37 0.57
C LEU A 88 14.49 0.57 1.23
N PHE A 89 14.04 1.65 1.87
CA PHE A 89 14.88 2.70 2.47
C PHE A 89 14.36 3.14 3.83
#